data_AF-A0A1G9AWG6-F1
#
_entry.id   AF-A0A1G9AWG6-F1
#
_cell.length_a   1.000
_cell.length_b   1.000
_cell.length_c   1.000
_cell.angle_alpha   90.00
_cell.angle_beta   90.00
_cell.angle_gamma   90.00
#
_symmetry.space_group_name_H-M   'P 1'
#
loop_
_entity.id
_entity.type
_entity.pdbx_description
1 polymer ?
#
loop_
_entity_poly.entity_id
_entity_poly.type
_entity_poly.pdbx_seq_one_letter_code
_entity_poly.pdbx_strand_id
1 'polypeptide(L)'
;MTAKELQKYFKDHLVPSRLYNMKGGHHKNRICLGWDKNRQEWEVYYSEGKAKIGLMQFDNESEACQRMKEEVSTVMELIYGLKIVS
;
A
#
# COMPACT_ATOMS: atom_id res chain seq x y z
N MET A 1 -5.89 5.15 10.37
CA MET A 1 -6.90 4.40 9.59
C MET A 1 -6.54 2.92 9.61
N THR A 2 -7.51 2.02 9.57
CA THR A 2 -7.28 0.57 9.48
C THR A 2 -7.11 0.12 8.02
N ALA A 3 -6.62 -1.11 7.80
CA ALA A 3 -6.52 -1.70 6.46
C ALA A 3 -7.90 -1.82 5.80
N LYS A 4 -8.96 -2.05 6.58
CA LYS A 4 -10.34 -2.08 6.06
C LYS A 4 -10.78 -0.70 5.57
N GLU A 5 -10.51 0.35 6.34
CA GLU A 5 -10.81 1.73 5.96
C GLU A 5 -10.02 2.16 4.74
N LEU A 6 -8.72 1.82 4.67
CA LEU A 6 -7.89 2.10 3.50
C LEU A 6 -8.39 1.37 2.25
N GLN A 7 -8.76 0.08 2.37
CA GLN A 7 -9.32 -0.66 1.26
C GLN A 7 -10.64 -0.04 0.77
N LYS A 8 -11.48 0.44 1.69
CA LYS A 8 -12.71 1.14 1.34
C LYS A 8 -12.39 2.45 0.63
N TYR A 9 -11.48 3.25 1.17
CA TYR A 9 -11.03 4.51 0.57
C TYR A 9 -10.57 4.33 -0.88
N PHE A 10 -9.69 3.34 -1.14
CA PHE A 10 -9.23 3.03 -2.49
C PHE A 10 -10.37 2.64 -3.43
N LYS A 11 -11.37 1.90 -2.96
CA LYS A 11 -12.54 1.55 -3.76
C LYS A 11 -13.41 2.77 -4.08
N ASP A 12 -13.72 3.57 -3.06
CA ASP A 12 -14.58 4.75 -3.19
C ASP A 12 -13.96 5.78 -4.16
N HIS A 13 -12.63 5.84 -4.24
CA HIS A 13 -11.90 6.77 -5.12
C HIS A 13 -11.37 6.12 -6.40
N LEU A 14 -11.92 4.96 -6.79
CA LEU A 14 -11.60 4.27 -8.04
C LEU A 14 -10.10 3.98 -8.26
N VAL A 15 -9.36 3.77 -7.18
CA VAL A 15 -7.94 3.40 -7.27
C VAL A 15 -7.83 2.02 -7.91
N PRO A 16 -7.11 1.88 -9.04
CA PRO A 16 -6.98 0.60 -9.71
C PRO A 16 -6.31 -0.43 -8.81
N SER A 17 -6.98 -1.56 -8.59
CA SER A 17 -6.47 -2.66 -7.75
C SER A 17 -5.14 -3.25 -8.23
N ARG A 18 -4.74 -2.97 -9.48
CA ARG A 18 -3.43 -3.33 -10.02
C ARG A 18 -2.26 -2.56 -9.37
N LEU A 19 -2.51 -1.41 -8.76
CA LEU A 19 -1.47 -0.62 -8.12
C LEU A 19 -1.11 -1.12 -6.72
N TYR A 20 -2.02 -1.87 -6.07
CA TYR A 20 -1.89 -2.16 -4.66
C TYR A 20 -2.29 -3.58 -4.24
N ASN A 21 -1.85 -3.99 -3.06
CA ASN A 21 -2.21 -5.25 -2.43
C ASN A 21 -2.29 -5.11 -0.90
N MET A 22 -3.41 -5.55 -0.31
CA MET A 22 -3.68 -5.40 1.15
C MET A 22 -3.27 -6.62 1.99
N LYS A 23 -2.66 -7.63 1.39
CA LYS A 23 -2.34 -8.93 2.02
C LYS A 23 -0.83 -9.16 2.19
N GLY A 24 0.01 -8.31 1.62
CA GLY A 24 1.45 -8.51 1.53
C GLY A 24 1.82 -9.75 0.72
N GLY A 25 3.07 -10.17 0.80
CA GLY A 25 3.63 -11.26 0.02
C GLY A 25 4.18 -10.82 -1.34
N HIS A 26 4.38 -11.81 -2.21
CA HIS A 26 4.99 -11.61 -3.52
C HIS A 26 3.92 -11.32 -4.58
N HIS A 27 3.64 -10.05 -4.79
CA HIS A 27 2.66 -9.59 -5.75
C HIS A 27 3.31 -8.65 -6.75
N LYS A 28 3.76 -9.22 -7.86
CA LYS A 28 4.46 -8.49 -8.93
C LYS A 28 3.80 -7.15 -9.23
N ASN A 29 4.62 -6.11 -9.15
CA ASN A 29 4.38 -4.73 -9.59
C ASN A 29 3.28 -4.00 -8.82
N ARG A 30 3.18 -4.22 -7.50
CA ARG A 30 2.20 -3.53 -6.64
C ARG A 30 2.84 -2.97 -5.37
N ILE A 31 2.26 -1.89 -4.86
CA ILE A 31 2.50 -1.42 -3.50
C ILE A 31 1.71 -2.32 -2.54
N CYS A 32 2.41 -2.94 -1.60
CA CYS A 32 1.86 -3.92 -0.67
C CYS A 32 1.80 -3.35 0.74
N LEU A 33 0.72 -3.64 1.45
CA LEU A 33 0.65 -3.59 2.91
C LEU A 33 0.70 -5.04 3.43
N GLY A 34 1.70 -5.35 4.25
CA GLY A 34 1.89 -6.67 4.83
C GLY A 34 2.08 -6.62 6.35
N TRP A 35 1.93 -7.76 7.00
CA TRP A 35 2.27 -7.97 8.40
C TRP A 35 3.39 -9.00 8.49
N ASP A 36 4.56 -8.58 8.98
CA ASP A 36 5.66 -9.50 9.28
C ASP A 36 5.39 -10.14 10.64
N LYS A 37 5.02 -11.42 10.63
CA LYS A 37 4.72 -12.17 11.85
C LYS A 37 5.94 -12.41 12.75
N ASN A 38 7.15 -12.43 12.19
CA ASN A 38 8.36 -12.68 12.96
C ASN A 38 8.79 -11.42 13.72
N ARG A 39 8.64 -10.25 13.08
CA ARG A 39 8.98 -8.95 13.67
C ARG A 39 7.83 -8.30 14.44
N GLN A 40 6.60 -8.77 14.21
CA GLN A 40 5.38 -8.15 14.73
C GLN A 40 5.25 -6.68 14.28
N GLU A 41 5.54 -6.44 13.01
CA GLU A 41 5.55 -5.10 12.41
C GLU A 41 4.72 -5.09 11.12
N TRP A 42 4.12 -3.94 10.83
CA TRP A 42 3.52 -3.66 9.54
C TRP A 42 4.58 -3.25 8.53
N GLU A 43 4.38 -3.63 7.27
CA GLU A 43 5.30 -3.34 6.19
C GLU A 43 4.58 -2.67 5.03
N VAL A 44 5.22 -1.65 4.45
CA VAL A 44 4.84 -1.06 3.16
C VAL A 44 6.01 -1.18 2.20
N TYR A 45 5.78 -1.73 1.01
CA TYR A 45 6.84 -1.93 0.02
C TYR A 45 6.27 -2.08 -1.39
N TYR A 46 7.10 -1.81 -2.40
CA TYR A 46 6.82 -2.23 -3.76
C TYR A 46 7.32 -3.66 -3.98
N SER A 47 6.45 -4.55 -4.47
CA SER A 47 6.83 -5.94 -4.75
C SER A 47 7.29 -6.10 -6.20
N GLU A 48 8.56 -6.45 -6.37
CA GLU A 48 9.16 -6.76 -7.66
C GLU A 48 9.57 -8.23 -7.68
N GLY A 49 8.72 -9.09 -8.25
CA GLY A 49 8.92 -10.53 -8.17
C GLY A 49 8.92 -11.01 -6.72
N LYS A 50 10.08 -11.50 -6.25
CA LYS A 50 10.28 -11.94 -4.85
C LYS A 50 10.89 -10.85 -3.96
N ALA A 51 11.35 -9.73 -4.52
CA ALA A 51 11.96 -8.66 -3.77
C ALA A 51 10.91 -7.70 -3.20
N LYS A 52 11.23 -7.14 -2.03
CA LYS A 52 10.55 -5.96 -1.46
C LYS A 52 11.46 -4.76 -1.70
N ILE A 53 11.04 -3.84 -2.57
CA ILE A 53 11.77 -2.61 -2.88
C ILE A 53 11.18 -1.48 -2.03
N GLY A 54 12.05 -0.64 -1.45
CA GLY A 54 11.63 0.48 -0.61
C GLY A 54 10.86 0.03 0.64
N LEU A 55 11.29 -1.06 1.26
CA LEU A 55 10.65 -1.60 2.46
C LEU A 55 10.67 -0.59 3.61
N MET A 56 9.49 -0.23 4.08
CA MET A 56 9.25 0.58 5.26
C MET A 56 8.51 -0.25 6.30
N GLN A 57 8.90 -0.09 7.56
CA GLN A 57 8.37 -0.86 8.69
C GLN A 57 7.72 0.08 9.70
N PHE A 58 6.62 -0.37 10.31
CA PHE A 58 5.81 0.42 11.23
C PHE A 58 5.30 -0.45 12.38
N ASP A 59 5.28 0.12 13.58
CA ASP A 59 4.79 -0.58 14.77
C ASP A 59 3.27 -0.72 14.78
N ASN A 60 2.56 0.17 14.06
CA ASN A 60 1.10 0.19 14.07
C ASN A 60 0.49 0.26 12.67
N GLU A 61 -0.72 -0.30 12.58
CA GLU A 61 -1.47 -0.43 11.33
C GLU A 61 -1.79 0.95 10.73
N SER A 62 -2.04 1.95 11.59
CA SER A 62 -2.50 3.25 11.16
C SER A 62 -1.45 4.01 10.37
N GLU A 63 -0.21 4.01 10.84
CA GLU A 63 0.92 4.62 10.15
C GLU A 63 1.23 3.90 8.83
N ALA A 64 1.24 2.57 8.84
CA ALA A 64 1.46 1.79 7.63
C ALA A 64 0.37 2.06 6.57
N CYS A 65 -0.90 2.13 6.98
CA CYS A 65 -1.99 2.44 6.08
C CYS A 65 -1.91 3.88 5.54
N GLN A 66 -1.57 4.85 6.39
CA GLN A 66 -1.38 6.22 5.97
C GLN A 66 -0.24 6.32 4.94
N ARG A 67 0.89 5.66 5.20
CA ARG A 67 2.01 5.64 4.25
C ARG A 67 1.61 4.99 2.93
N MET A 68 0.97 3.83 2.97
CA MET A 68 0.51 3.16 1.75
C MET A 68 -0.43 4.04 0.93
N LYS A 69 -1.33 4.79 1.58
CA LYS A 69 -2.22 5.75 0.91
C LYS A 69 -1.42 6.82 0.15
N GLU A 70 -0.37 7.38 0.76
CA GLU A 70 0.50 8.40 0.14
C GLU A 70 1.25 7.84 -1.08
N GLU A 71 1.86 6.67 -0.94
CA GLU A 71 2.61 6.04 -2.03
C GLU A 71 1.70 5.69 -3.22
N VAL A 72 0.52 5.12 -2.96
CA VAL A 72 -0.46 4.80 -4.00
C VAL A 72 -1.01 6.07 -4.66
N SER A 73 -1.23 7.14 -3.89
CA SER A 73 -1.68 8.43 -4.45
C SER A 73 -0.60 9.04 -5.35
N THR A 74 0.66 8.95 -4.96
CA THR A 74 1.80 9.41 -5.76
C THR A 74 1.88 8.65 -7.08
N VAL A 75 1.75 7.33 -7.04
CA VAL A 75 1.73 6.50 -8.27
C VAL A 75 0.51 6.79 -9.14
N MET A 76 -0.66 7.04 -8.53
CA MET A 76 -1.86 7.46 -9.26
C MET A 76 -1.64 8.76 -10.02
N GLU A 77 -1.05 9.76 -9.37
CA GLU A 77 -0.75 11.06 -9.97
C GLU A 77 0.28 10.92 -11.10
N LEU A 78 1.37 10.16 -10.88
CA LEU A 78 2.42 9.96 -11.87
C LEU A 78 1.97 9.18 -13.12
N ILE A 79 1.15 8.13 -12.95
CA ILE A 79 0.75 7.26 -14.07
C ILE A 79 -0.48 7.80 -14.80
N TYR A 80 -1.42 8.37 -14.07
CA TYR A 80 -2.73 8.73 -14.62
C TYR A 80 -2.98 10.24 -14.67
N GLY A 81 -2.13 11.06 -14.06
CA GLY A 81 -2.39 12.50 -13.90
C GLY A 81 -3.57 12.81 -12.98
N LEU A 82 -3.96 11.85 -12.12
CA LEU A 82 -5.11 11.96 -11.22
C LEU A 82 -4.66 12.03 -9.78
N LYS A 83 -5.05 13.09 -9.08
CA LYS A 83 -4.86 13.23 -7.64
C LYS A 83 -6.07 12.69 -6.90
N ILE A 84 -5.85 11.84 -5.90
CA ILE A 84 -6.92 11.41 -5.01
C ILE A 84 -7.24 12.58 -4.07
N VAL A 85 -8.31 13.31 -4.37
CA VAL A 85 -8.83 14.38 -3.52
C VAL A 85 -9.78 13.77 -2.48
N SER A 86 -9.62 14.19 -1.23
CA SER A 86 -10.48 13.79 -0.09
C SER A 86 -11.36 14.95 0.35
#